data_AF-A0A6P5IPM1-F1
#
_entry.id   AF-A0A6P5IPM1-F1
#
_cell.length_a   1.000
_cell.length_b   1.000
_cell.length_c   1.000
_cell.angle_alpha   90.00
_cell.angle_beta   90.00
_cell.angle_gamma   90.00
#
_symmetry.space_group_name_H-M   'P 1'
#
loop_
_entity.id
_entity.type
_entity.pdbx_description
1 polymer ?
#
loop_
_entity_poly.entity_id
_entity_poly.type
_entity_poly.pdbx_seq_one_letter_code
_entity_poly.pdbx_strand_id
1 'polypeptide(L)'
;MSCPGSAPRSPGRPCPRRRHRRCLLGHRAAACAPRPRHGAPLAPAPTPGLGRCGSPAGTMSPLLLAALLLLLPPLPPGASAQTSSSPPEGLHHQQKVVPWLEVFSRASCQPREVLVPLSLEFPGEVAHRLVPSCVTLQRCGGCCHDDALECVPTSQRHVQMQILVIRYPSSRLGEMSLVEHSQCECRPKKDTFVKPVSPRPQCPRCAQRRQRPDPRTCTCHCRRRSLLRCQGRGLEFNPDTCRCKKLRR
;
A
#
# COMPACT_ATOMS: atom_id res chain seq x y z
N MET A 1 -14.25 7.39 67.17
CA MET A 1 -13.22 6.69 66.38
C MET A 1 -13.07 7.42 65.06
N SER A 2 -11.82 7.71 64.73
CA SER A 2 -11.38 8.89 63.99
C SER A 2 -11.22 8.65 62.49
N CYS A 3 -11.40 9.72 61.68
CA CYS A 3 -10.83 9.83 60.33
C CYS A 3 -9.29 9.83 60.41
N PRO A 4 -8.60 9.39 59.34
CA PRO A 4 -8.02 10.33 58.36
C PRO A 4 -8.09 9.77 56.92
N GLY A 5 -7.81 10.47 55.82
CA GLY A 5 -7.30 11.81 55.58
C GLY A 5 -7.05 11.91 54.06
N SER A 6 -7.59 12.96 53.44
CA SER A 6 -7.50 13.26 52.01
C SER A 6 -6.12 13.84 51.67
N ALA A 7 -5.50 13.38 50.57
CA ALA A 7 -4.28 13.98 50.02
C ALA A 7 -4.56 14.74 48.71
N PRO A 8 -3.88 15.89 48.46
CA PRO A 8 -4.26 16.86 47.43
C PRO A 8 -3.70 16.57 46.02
N ARG A 9 -4.44 17.04 45.01
CA ARG A 9 -4.06 17.08 43.59
C ARG A 9 -2.90 18.06 43.35
N SER A 10 -1.82 17.57 42.75
CA SER A 10 -0.70 18.37 42.26
C SER A 10 -1.02 19.06 40.93
N PRO A 11 -0.55 20.30 40.69
CA PRO A 11 -0.81 21.02 39.44
C PRO A 11 0.10 20.52 38.29
N GLY A 12 -0.51 20.33 37.13
CA GLY A 12 0.14 19.91 35.89
C GLY A 12 1.17 20.92 35.39
N ARG A 13 2.32 20.42 34.95
CA ARG A 13 3.34 21.22 34.27
C ARG A 13 2.95 21.46 32.80
N PRO A 14 3.15 22.66 32.25
CA PRO A 14 2.80 22.97 30.86
C PRO A 14 3.79 22.36 29.86
N CYS A 15 3.26 21.79 28.77
CA CYS A 15 4.04 21.29 27.64
C CYS A 15 4.79 22.44 26.92
N PRO A 16 6.05 22.24 26.48
CA PRO A 16 6.74 23.23 25.67
C PRO A 16 6.16 23.30 24.25
N ARG A 17 5.78 24.51 23.85
CA ARG A 17 5.28 24.87 22.51
C ARG A 17 6.32 24.51 21.44
N ARG A 18 5.98 23.55 20.56
CA ARG A 18 6.73 23.28 19.33
C ARG A 18 6.58 24.47 18.37
N ARG A 19 7.69 25.17 18.11
CA ARG A 19 7.77 26.18 17.05
C ARG A 19 7.63 25.49 15.68
N HIS A 20 6.61 25.89 14.91
CA HIS A 20 6.51 25.57 13.49
C HIS A 20 7.66 26.25 12.73
N ARG A 21 8.61 25.47 12.21
CA ARG A 21 9.48 25.92 11.12
C ARG A 21 8.82 25.58 9.79
N ARG A 22 8.45 26.62 9.04
CA ARG A 22 8.08 26.57 7.63
C ARG A 22 9.26 26.02 6.83
N CYS A 23 9.07 24.93 6.10
CA CYS A 23 9.94 24.57 4.97
C CYS A 23 9.29 25.09 3.69
N LEU A 24 9.96 26.08 3.08
CA LEU A 24 9.64 26.60 1.76
C LEU A 24 10.17 25.64 0.70
N LEU A 25 9.41 25.52 -0.40
CA LEU A 25 9.76 24.79 -1.60
C LEU A 25 11.08 25.28 -2.21
N GLY A 26 11.85 24.35 -2.77
CA GLY A 26 12.96 24.61 -3.68
C GLY A 26 13.21 23.42 -4.60
N HIS A 27 12.78 23.53 -5.85
CA HIS A 27 13.15 22.65 -6.96
C HIS A 27 14.64 22.82 -7.30
N ARG A 28 15.38 21.72 -7.50
CA ARG A 28 16.20 21.47 -8.71
C ARG A 28 16.93 20.12 -8.67
N ALA A 29 16.96 19.49 -9.84
CA ALA A 29 17.62 18.23 -10.17
C ALA A 29 19.14 18.38 -10.29
N ALA A 30 19.88 17.32 -9.95
CA ALA A 30 21.15 16.96 -10.60
C ALA A 30 21.51 15.51 -10.23
N ALA A 31 21.54 14.63 -11.23
CA ALA A 31 22.10 13.29 -11.15
C ALA A 31 23.63 13.37 -11.06
N CYS A 32 24.25 12.53 -10.23
CA CYS A 32 25.69 12.30 -10.23
C CYS A 32 25.95 10.81 -9.94
N ALA A 33 26.47 10.11 -10.95
CA ALA A 33 27.02 8.76 -10.85
C ALA A 33 28.46 8.83 -10.30
N PRO A 34 28.95 7.85 -9.54
CA PRO A 34 30.36 7.73 -9.22
C PRO A 34 31.09 6.80 -10.22
N ARG A 35 32.18 7.31 -10.82
CA ARG A 35 33.25 6.51 -11.46
C ARG A 35 34.20 5.95 -10.39
N PRO A 36 34.85 4.79 -10.62
CA PRO A 36 35.82 4.22 -9.69
C PRO A 36 37.20 4.89 -9.85
N ARG A 37 37.92 5.07 -8.74
CA ARG A 37 39.32 5.50 -8.71
C ARG A 37 40.23 4.31 -8.44
N HIS A 38 41.24 4.16 -9.29
CA HIS A 38 42.39 3.29 -9.12
C HIS A 38 43.33 3.79 -8.00
N GLY A 39 44.05 2.85 -7.36
CA GLY A 39 45.23 3.14 -6.54
C GLY A 39 45.49 2.12 -5.42
N ALA A 40 46.32 1.11 -5.72
CA ALA A 40 46.87 0.15 -4.75
C ALA A 40 47.97 0.79 -3.85
N PRO A 41 48.42 0.08 -2.80
CA PRO A 41 49.78 -0.48 -2.90
C PRO A 41 49.97 -1.90 -2.34
N LEU A 42 51.09 -2.50 -2.78
CA LEU A 42 51.58 -3.88 -2.62
C LEU A 42 52.01 -4.28 -1.19
N ALA A 43 51.91 -5.57 -0.89
CA ALA A 43 52.80 -6.34 0.02
C ALA A 43 52.70 -7.87 -0.31
N PRO A 44 53.65 -8.73 0.12
CA PRO A 44 54.31 -9.72 -0.76
C PRO A 44 53.76 -11.16 -0.73
N ALA A 45 54.25 -11.94 -1.70
CA ALA A 45 53.89 -13.31 -2.03
C ALA A 45 54.29 -14.37 -0.97
N PRO A 46 53.53 -15.47 -0.85
CA PRO A 46 54.03 -16.72 -0.30
C PRO A 46 54.41 -17.72 -1.41
N THR A 47 55.47 -18.48 -1.14
CA THR A 47 56.02 -19.59 -1.93
C THR A 47 55.07 -20.78 -2.05
N PRO A 48 55.10 -21.57 -3.15
CA PRO A 48 54.38 -22.83 -3.21
C PRO A 48 55.27 -23.97 -2.68
N GLY A 49 54.85 -24.55 -1.55
CA GLY A 49 55.36 -25.83 -1.06
C GLY A 49 54.69 -26.99 -1.79
N LEU A 50 55.50 -27.94 -2.27
CA LEU A 50 55.03 -29.25 -2.71
C LEU A 50 54.40 -30.00 -1.53
N GLY A 51 53.09 -30.27 -1.63
CA GLY A 51 52.37 -31.17 -0.74
C GLY A 51 51.59 -32.19 -1.56
N ARG A 52 52.05 -33.44 -1.57
CA ARG A 52 51.46 -34.59 -2.25
C ARG A 52 50.91 -35.52 -1.18
N CYS A 53 49.63 -35.92 -1.30
CA CYS A 53 48.93 -37.10 -0.74
C CYS A 53 47.42 -36.78 -0.85
N GLY A 54 46.49 -37.58 -1.35
CA GLY A 54 46.44 -38.96 -1.81
C GLY A 54 44.97 -39.36 -1.71
N SER A 55 44.27 -39.52 -2.84
CA SER A 55 42.90 -40.05 -2.89
C SER A 55 42.94 -41.54 -3.22
N PRO A 56 42.19 -42.41 -2.52
CA PRO A 56 42.04 -43.79 -2.94
C PRO A 56 40.93 -43.87 -4.00
N ALA A 57 41.33 -43.92 -5.27
CA ALA A 57 40.46 -44.40 -6.33
C ALA A 57 40.52 -45.94 -6.32
N GLY A 58 39.43 -46.58 -5.88
CA GLY A 58 39.27 -48.02 -6.05
C GLY A 58 39.13 -48.34 -7.53
N THR A 59 40.15 -48.98 -8.09
CA THR A 59 40.14 -49.53 -9.44
C THR A 59 39.19 -50.73 -9.49
N MET A 60 38.00 -50.55 -10.05
CA MET A 60 37.12 -51.67 -10.38
C MET A 60 37.58 -52.31 -11.70
N SER A 61 37.70 -53.64 -11.67
CA SER A 61 38.20 -54.47 -12.77
C SER A 61 37.40 -54.26 -14.06
N PRO A 62 38.05 -54.07 -15.23
CA PRO A 62 37.40 -53.72 -16.50
C PRO A 62 36.49 -54.83 -17.05
N LEU A 63 36.59 -56.06 -16.51
CA LEU A 63 35.75 -57.19 -16.92
C LEU A 63 34.34 -57.13 -16.35
N LEU A 64 34.13 -56.45 -15.20
CA LEU A 64 32.80 -56.29 -14.59
C LEU A 64 31.93 -55.25 -15.31
N LEU A 65 32.54 -54.22 -15.90
CA LEU A 65 31.85 -53.21 -16.71
C LEU A 65 31.37 -53.77 -18.06
N ALA A 66 32.16 -54.64 -18.68
CA ALA A 66 31.80 -55.26 -19.96
C ALA A 66 30.62 -56.25 -19.82
N ALA A 67 30.53 -56.96 -18.69
CA ALA A 67 29.45 -57.91 -18.43
C ALA A 67 28.07 -57.24 -18.22
N LEU A 68 28.04 -56.01 -17.70
CA LEU A 68 26.78 -55.28 -17.48
C LEU A 68 26.15 -54.74 -18.78
N LEU A 69 26.97 -54.49 -19.81
CA LEU A 69 26.53 -53.93 -21.09
C LEU A 69 25.87 -54.96 -22.03
N LEU A 70 26.06 -56.26 -21.77
CA LEU A 70 25.50 -57.34 -22.59
C LEU A 70 24.08 -57.79 -22.18
N LEU A 71 23.51 -57.21 -21.11
CA LEU A 71 22.19 -57.58 -20.57
C LEU A 71 21.06 -56.58 -20.92
N LEU A 72 21.34 -55.54 -21.69
CA LEU A 72 20.35 -54.54 -22.10
C LEU A 72 19.78 -54.87 -23.50
N PRO A 73 18.44 -54.92 -23.67
CA PRO A 73 17.82 -55.19 -24.97
C PRO A 73 18.03 -54.02 -25.96
N PRO A 74 18.12 -54.28 -27.28
CA PRO A 74 18.31 -53.23 -28.27
C PRO A 74 17.05 -52.36 -28.42
N LEU A 75 17.21 -51.05 -28.27
CA LEU A 75 16.17 -50.06 -28.57
C LEU A 75 15.95 -49.95 -30.10
N PRO A 76 14.71 -49.75 -30.57
CA PRO A 76 14.42 -49.56 -32.00
C PRO A 76 15.01 -48.24 -32.55
N PRO A 77 15.40 -48.19 -33.84
CA PRO A 77 15.89 -46.97 -34.45
C PRO A 77 14.72 -46.05 -34.76
N GLY A 78 14.53 -45.01 -33.96
CA GLY A 78 13.42 -44.09 -34.15
C GLY A 78 13.38 -42.94 -33.17
N ALA A 79 14.38 -42.07 -33.18
CA ALA A 79 14.24 -40.69 -32.71
C ALA A 79 15.34 -39.83 -33.34
N SER A 80 14.92 -38.93 -34.24
CA SER A 80 15.77 -37.92 -34.83
C SER A 80 16.47 -37.12 -33.72
N ALA A 81 17.80 -37.10 -33.77
CA ALA A 81 18.61 -36.10 -33.11
C ALA A 81 18.21 -34.73 -33.68
N GLN A 82 17.38 -33.98 -32.95
CA GLN A 82 17.28 -32.55 -33.18
C GLN A 82 18.51 -31.92 -32.55
N THR A 83 19.54 -31.79 -33.39
CA THR A 83 20.59 -30.79 -33.27
C THR A 83 19.96 -29.50 -32.76
N SER A 84 20.53 -28.96 -31.68
CA SER A 84 20.27 -27.61 -31.20
C SER A 84 20.60 -26.62 -32.32
N SER A 85 19.63 -26.36 -33.19
CA SER A 85 19.64 -25.21 -34.08
C SER A 85 19.30 -24.00 -33.23
N SER A 86 20.28 -23.12 -33.05
CA SER A 86 20.05 -21.71 -32.74
C SER A 86 18.89 -21.18 -33.60
N PRO A 87 17.85 -20.55 -33.03
CA PRO A 87 16.87 -19.86 -33.84
C PRO A 87 17.58 -18.71 -34.58
N PRO A 88 17.24 -18.44 -35.85
CA PRO A 88 17.75 -17.27 -36.53
C PRO A 88 17.29 -16.01 -35.78
N GLU A 89 18.21 -15.06 -35.63
CA GLU A 89 17.90 -13.67 -35.30
C GLU A 89 16.89 -13.12 -36.30
N GLY A 90 15.62 -13.22 -35.93
CA GLY A 90 14.51 -12.47 -36.50
C GLY A 90 13.72 -11.93 -35.32
N LEU A 91 14.05 -10.72 -34.87
CA LEU A 91 13.30 -9.98 -33.85
C LEU A 91 11.93 -9.57 -34.42
N HIS A 92 11.05 -10.52 -34.66
CA HIS A 92 9.63 -10.26 -34.50
C HIS A 92 9.40 -10.15 -32.99
N HIS A 93 9.36 -8.93 -32.47
CA HIS A 93 8.67 -8.65 -31.21
C HIS A 93 7.20 -9.02 -31.42
N GLN A 94 6.90 -10.31 -31.34
CA GLN A 94 5.53 -10.77 -31.34
C GLN A 94 4.94 -10.25 -30.04
N GLN A 95 4.05 -9.28 -30.15
CA GLN A 95 3.39 -8.72 -28.99
C GLN A 95 2.53 -9.84 -28.37
N LYS A 96 3.07 -10.51 -27.35
CA LYS A 96 2.38 -11.58 -26.64
C LYS A 96 1.29 -10.96 -25.78
N VAL A 97 0.10 -10.84 -26.37
CA VAL A 97 -1.09 -10.40 -25.65
C VAL A 97 -1.49 -11.49 -24.66
N VAL A 98 -1.56 -11.14 -23.38
CA VAL A 98 -2.06 -12.05 -22.35
C VAL A 98 -3.57 -12.20 -22.55
N PRO A 99 -4.11 -13.42 -22.68
CA PRO A 99 -5.54 -13.64 -22.91
C PRO A 99 -6.38 -13.10 -21.74
N TRP A 100 -7.57 -12.58 -22.05
CA TRP A 100 -8.44 -11.94 -21.06
C TRP A 100 -8.74 -12.82 -19.84
N LEU A 101 -8.99 -14.12 -20.06
CA LEU A 101 -9.32 -15.05 -18.97
C LEU A 101 -8.15 -15.19 -17.98
N GLU A 102 -6.92 -15.14 -18.46
CA GLU A 102 -5.70 -15.17 -17.63
C GLU A 102 -5.56 -13.87 -16.85
N VAL A 103 -5.85 -12.72 -17.46
CA VAL A 103 -5.87 -11.41 -16.78
C VAL A 103 -6.94 -11.39 -15.68
N PHE A 104 -8.16 -11.83 -16.00
CA PHE A 104 -9.28 -11.86 -15.07
C PHE A 104 -9.02 -12.80 -13.89
N SER A 105 -8.56 -14.04 -14.16
CA SER A 105 -8.19 -15.00 -13.12
C SER A 105 -7.09 -14.44 -12.23
N ARG A 106 -6.04 -13.86 -12.81
CA ARG A 106 -4.95 -13.23 -12.07
C ARG A 106 -5.32 -11.94 -11.37
N ALA A 107 -6.41 -11.27 -11.72
CA ALA A 107 -6.86 -10.04 -11.07
C ALA A 107 -7.98 -10.29 -10.03
N SER A 108 -8.58 -11.48 -10.02
CA SER A 108 -9.69 -11.84 -9.13
C SER A 108 -9.32 -11.79 -7.62
N CYS A 109 -10.32 -11.59 -6.76
CA CYS A 109 -10.15 -11.55 -5.31
C CYS A 109 -9.64 -12.89 -4.76
N GLN A 110 -8.39 -12.92 -4.28
CA GLN A 110 -7.76 -14.11 -3.69
C GLN A 110 -6.61 -13.73 -2.74
N PRO A 111 -6.15 -14.65 -1.88
CA PRO A 111 -4.93 -14.46 -1.10
C PRO A 111 -3.71 -14.29 -2.03
N ARG A 112 -2.93 -13.23 -1.81
CA ARG A 112 -1.76 -12.87 -2.60
C ARG A 112 -0.61 -12.46 -1.71
N GLU A 113 0.59 -12.76 -2.17
CA GLU A 113 1.81 -12.43 -1.45
C GLU A 113 2.06 -10.92 -1.56
N VAL A 114 2.09 -10.26 -0.41
CA VAL A 114 2.31 -8.81 -0.29
C VAL A 114 3.45 -8.56 0.68
N LEU A 115 4.32 -7.60 0.34
CA LEU A 115 5.35 -7.11 1.23
C LEU A 115 4.73 -6.18 2.28
N VAL A 116 4.68 -6.63 3.52
CA VAL A 116 4.15 -5.86 4.65
C VAL A 116 5.31 -5.24 5.44
N PRO A 117 5.38 -3.90 5.55
CA PRO A 117 6.36 -3.23 6.39
C PRO A 117 6.10 -3.51 7.88
N LEU A 118 7.11 -4.01 8.59
CA LEU A 118 6.97 -4.36 10.01
C LEU A 118 6.76 -3.13 10.92
N SER A 119 7.21 -1.95 10.48
CA SER A 119 7.06 -0.70 11.23
C SER A 119 5.60 -0.25 11.37
N LEU A 120 4.72 -0.65 10.44
CA LEU A 120 3.29 -0.33 10.48
C LEU A 120 2.51 -1.26 11.41
N GLU A 121 2.87 -2.54 11.43
CA GLU A 121 2.23 -3.58 12.25
C GLU A 121 2.69 -3.49 13.72
N PHE A 122 3.96 -3.10 13.96
CA PHE A 122 4.55 -3.00 15.29
C PHE A 122 5.10 -1.60 15.60
N PRO A 123 4.23 -0.58 15.74
CA PRO A 123 4.67 0.77 16.05
C PRO A 123 5.32 0.90 17.44
N GLY A 124 5.14 -0.05 18.35
CA GLY A 124 5.77 -0.05 19.68
C GLY A 124 7.26 -0.46 19.68
N GLU A 125 7.71 -1.22 18.69
CA GLU A 125 9.12 -1.66 18.54
C GLU A 125 9.97 -0.61 17.77
N VAL A 126 9.36 0.50 17.35
CA VAL A 126 9.90 1.46 16.37
C VAL A 126 11.07 2.33 16.89
N ALA A 127 11.46 2.17 18.16
CA ALA A 127 12.75 2.68 18.68
C ALA A 127 13.96 1.84 18.21
N HIS A 128 13.70 0.74 17.49
CA HIS A 128 14.69 -0.27 17.13
C HIS A 128 14.63 -0.59 15.63
N ARG A 129 15.80 -0.91 15.07
CA ARG A 129 15.87 -1.33 13.66
C ARG A 129 15.49 -2.80 13.58
N LEU A 130 14.43 -3.09 12.83
CA LEU A 130 13.97 -4.45 12.53
C LEU A 130 14.65 -4.95 11.25
N VAL A 131 15.18 -6.18 11.29
CA VAL A 131 15.80 -6.84 10.13
C VAL A 131 15.17 -8.23 9.95
N PRO A 132 14.53 -8.49 8.79
CA PRO A 132 14.27 -7.55 7.69
C PRO A 132 13.28 -6.44 8.11
N SER A 133 13.19 -5.36 7.31
CA SER A 133 12.24 -4.26 7.57
C SER A 133 10.81 -4.54 7.03
N CYS A 134 10.69 -5.50 6.13
CA CYS A 134 9.43 -6.00 5.59
C CYS A 134 9.45 -7.53 5.51
N VAL A 135 8.27 -8.13 5.51
CA VAL A 135 8.07 -9.58 5.36
C VAL A 135 7.01 -9.85 4.30
N THR A 136 7.06 -11.02 3.68
CA THR A 136 6.04 -11.47 2.74
C THR A 136 4.92 -12.21 3.48
N LEU A 137 3.68 -11.82 3.25
CA LEU A 137 2.49 -12.44 3.84
C LEU A 137 1.39 -12.57 2.81
N GLN A 138 0.55 -13.59 2.95
CA GLN A 138 -0.70 -13.64 2.19
C GLN A 138 -1.69 -12.61 2.74
N ARG A 139 -2.13 -11.69 1.88
CA ARG A 139 -3.20 -10.74 2.16
C ARG A 139 -4.22 -10.81 1.02
N CYS A 140 -5.46 -10.47 1.32
CA CYS A 140 -6.51 -10.45 0.31
C CYS A 140 -6.23 -9.29 -0.65
N GLY A 141 -6.19 -9.59 -1.94
CA GLY A 141 -5.96 -8.60 -2.98
C GLY A 141 -6.57 -9.02 -4.30
N GLY A 142 -6.47 -8.11 -5.27
CA GLY A 142 -7.21 -8.21 -6.52
C GLY A 142 -8.46 -7.33 -6.47
N CYS A 143 -9.38 -7.58 -7.40
CA CYS A 143 -10.61 -6.84 -7.58
C CYS A 143 -11.82 -7.77 -7.67
N CYS A 144 -12.98 -7.21 -7.37
CA CYS A 144 -14.28 -7.84 -7.58
C CYS A 144 -14.85 -7.37 -8.92
N HIS A 145 -15.85 -8.09 -9.45
CA HIS A 145 -16.49 -7.72 -10.70
C HIS A 145 -17.23 -6.37 -10.61
N ASP A 146 -17.87 -6.12 -9.46
CA ASP A 146 -18.62 -4.90 -9.19
C ASP A 146 -17.86 -3.98 -8.24
N ASP A 147 -17.85 -2.68 -8.54
CA ASP A 147 -17.25 -1.65 -7.68
C ASP A 147 -17.97 -1.49 -6.32
N ALA A 148 -19.21 -1.97 -6.22
CA ALA A 148 -19.97 -2.03 -4.98
C ALA A 148 -19.47 -3.13 -4.02
N LEU A 149 -18.65 -4.07 -4.50
CA LEU A 149 -18.07 -5.15 -3.71
C LEU A 149 -16.64 -4.80 -3.28
N GLU A 150 -16.24 -5.26 -2.11
CA GLU A 150 -14.87 -5.22 -1.61
C GLU A 150 -14.33 -6.62 -1.34
N CYS A 151 -13.05 -6.82 -1.65
CA CYS A 151 -12.35 -8.07 -1.40
C CYS A 151 -11.89 -8.11 0.07
N VAL A 152 -12.53 -8.95 0.87
CA VAL A 152 -12.30 -9.04 2.32
C VAL A 152 -11.89 -10.45 2.74
N PRO A 153 -11.07 -10.59 3.80
CA PRO A 153 -10.73 -11.91 4.33
C PRO A 153 -11.94 -12.56 5.00
N THR A 154 -12.17 -13.83 4.69
CA THR A 154 -13.14 -14.68 5.38
C THR A 154 -12.51 -15.54 6.45
N SER A 155 -11.26 -15.94 6.24
CA SER A 155 -10.48 -16.71 7.20
C SER A 155 -9.02 -16.23 7.22
N GLN A 156 -8.46 -16.14 8.42
CA GLN A 156 -7.10 -15.68 8.66
C GLN A 156 -6.45 -16.49 9.77
N ARG A 157 -5.12 -16.58 9.72
CA ARG A 157 -4.28 -17.26 10.70
C ARG A 157 -3.15 -16.33 11.16
N HIS A 158 -2.63 -16.59 12.34
CA HIS A 158 -1.43 -15.91 12.81
C HIS A 158 -0.21 -16.75 12.44
N VAL A 159 0.80 -16.11 11.85
CA VAL A 159 2.09 -16.72 11.53
C VAL A 159 3.14 -16.08 12.42
N GLN A 160 3.88 -16.93 13.13
CA GLN A 160 5.01 -16.50 13.94
C GLN A 160 6.27 -16.46 13.07
N MET A 161 6.97 -15.34 13.11
CA MET A 161 8.18 -15.11 12.35
C MET A 161 9.27 -14.59 13.28
N GLN A 162 10.49 -15.03 13.07
CA GLN A 162 11.66 -14.52 13.79
C GLN A 162 12.21 -13.31 13.05
N ILE A 163 12.25 -12.15 13.70
CA ILE A 163 12.93 -10.97 13.15
C ILE A 163 13.95 -10.43 14.14
N LEU A 164 15.08 -10.01 13.59
CA LEU A 164 16.19 -9.47 14.36
C LEU A 164 15.86 -8.03 14.77
N VAL A 165 15.81 -7.80 16.07
CA VAL A 165 15.62 -6.48 16.66
C VAL A 165 16.99 -5.95 17.07
N ILE A 166 17.45 -4.92 16.36
CA ILE A 166 18.72 -4.26 16.66
C ILE A 166 18.44 -3.10 17.61
N ARG A 167 18.88 -3.25 18.86
CA ARG A 167 18.93 -2.18 19.87
C ARG A 167 20.41 -1.93 20.20
N TYR A 168 20.79 -0.71 20.52
CA TYR A 168 22.12 -0.47 21.06
C TYR A 168 22.06 -0.64 22.59
N PRO A 169 22.95 -1.42 23.24
CA PRO A 169 24.14 -2.09 22.69
C PRO A 169 23.93 -3.54 22.21
N SER A 170 22.76 -4.14 22.40
CA SER A 170 22.51 -5.56 22.07
C SER A 170 21.41 -5.77 21.01
N SER A 171 21.69 -6.64 20.05
CA SER A 171 20.69 -7.19 19.14
C SER A 171 20.13 -8.50 19.70
N ARG A 172 18.87 -8.79 19.39
CA ARG A 172 18.22 -10.06 19.76
C ARG A 172 17.23 -10.51 18.70
N LEU A 173 17.01 -11.81 18.61
CA LEU A 173 15.97 -12.37 17.76
C LEU A 173 14.65 -12.32 18.52
N GLY A 174 13.66 -11.62 17.96
CA GLY A 174 12.31 -11.52 18.50
C GLY A 174 11.35 -12.36 17.67
N GLU A 175 10.47 -13.09 18.34
CA GLU A 175 9.34 -13.75 17.69
C GLU A 175 8.17 -12.77 17.58
N MET A 176 7.64 -12.63 16.37
CA MET A 176 6.58 -11.68 16.04
C MET A 176 5.44 -12.43 15.37
N SER A 177 4.20 -12.19 15.80
CA SER A 177 3.02 -12.79 15.21
C SER A 177 2.35 -11.82 14.24
N LEU A 178 2.28 -12.17 12.96
CA LEU A 178 1.57 -11.38 11.95
C LEU A 178 0.34 -12.12 11.43
N VAL A 179 -0.65 -11.37 10.98
CA VAL A 179 -1.88 -11.93 10.40
C VAL A 179 -1.68 -12.23 8.92
N GLU A 180 -2.04 -13.46 8.54
CA GLU A 180 -2.04 -13.97 7.19
C GLU A 180 -3.45 -14.41 6.77
N HIS A 181 -3.91 -13.94 5.62
CA HIS A 181 -5.22 -14.28 5.09
C HIS A 181 -5.15 -15.61 4.34
N SER A 182 -6.04 -16.54 4.67
CA SER A 182 -6.09 -17.88 4.04
C SER A 182 -7.22 -18.01 3.02
N GLN A 183 -8.30 -17.24 3.16
CA GLN A 183 -9.42 -17.20 2.23
C GLN A 183 -9.98 -15.78 2.11
N CYS A 184 -10.45 -15.44 0.91
CA CYS A 184 -10.96 -14.11 0.57
C CYS A 184 -12.27 -14.24 -0.23
N GLU A 185 -13.19 -13.32 -0.01
CA GLU A 185 -14.44 -13.24 -0.77
C GLU A 185 -14.82 -11.79 -1.08
N CYS A 186 -15.56 -11.61 -2.16
CA CYS A 186 -16.18 -10.33 -2.52
C CYS A 186 -17.46 -10.13 -1.71
N ARG A 187 -17.48 -9.14 -0.84
CA ARG A 187 -18.67 -8.79 -0.04
C ARG A 187 -19.15 -7.38 -0.38
N PRO A 188 -20.46 -7.09 -0.30
CA PRO A 188 -20.96 -5.74 -0.45
C PRO A 188 -20.26 -4.81 0.51
N LYS A 189 -19.70 -3.71 -0.02
CA LYS A 189 -19.14 -2.64 0.79
C LYS A 189 -20.22 -2.21 1.76
N LYS A 190 -19.93 -2.30 3.05
CA LYS A 190 -20.82 -1.72 4.05
C LYS A 190 -20.77 -0.24 3.79
N ASP A 191 -21.81 0.32 3.18
CA ASP A 191 -21.86 1.72 2.77
C ASP A 191 -21.40 2.60 3.93
N THR A 192 -20.11 2.95 3.96
CA THR A 192 -19.74 4.29 4.36
C THR A 192 -20.30 5.13 3.24
N PHE A 193 -21.59 5.44 3.35
CA PHE A 193 -22.12 6.70 2.89
C PHE A 193 -21.21 7.75 3.52
N VAL A 194 -20.05 8.01 2.89
CA VAL A 194 -19.63 9.37 2.64
C VAL A 194 -20.79 9.90 1.82
N LYS A 195 -21.83 10.33 2.55
CA LYS A 195 -22.95 11.04 1.96
C LYS A 195 -22.28 12.04 1.04
N PRO A 196 -22.55 12.04 -0.28
CA PRO A 196 -22.16 13.18 -1.08
C PRO A 196 -22.66 14.39 -0.30
N VAL A 197 -21.73 15.29 0.03
CA VAL A 197 -21.96 16.42 0.90
C VAL A 197 -23.28 17.08 0.49
N SER A 198 -24.28 16.94 1.38
CA SER A 198 -25.59 17.59 1.39
C SER A 198 -26.58 17.20 0.26
N PRO A 199 -27.63 16.41 0.56
CA PRO A 199 -28.93 16.73 0.00
C PRO A 199 -29.24 18.14 0.51
N ARG A 200 -29.37 19.12 -0.39
CA ARG A 200 -29.90 20.45 -0.03
C ARG A 200 -31.01 20.25 1.00
N PRO A 201 -31.02 20.96 2.14
CA PRO A 201 -32.19 20.93 3.01
C PRO A 201 -33.38 21.22 2.11
N GLN A 202 -34.37 20.33 2.07
CA GLN A 202 -35.63 20.65 1.41
C GLN A 202 -36.30 21.70 2.29
N CYS A 203 -35.85 22.96 2.17
CA CYS A 203 -36.41 24.06 2.92
C CYS A 203 -37.90 24.14 2.57
N PRO A 204 -38.78 24.33 3.56
CA PRO A 204 -40.20 24.48 3.31
C PRO A 204 -40.44 25.66 2.35
N ARG A 205 -41.51 25.55 1.54
CA ARG A 205 -41.90 26.65 0.64
C ARG A 205 -42.31 27.87 1.48
N CYS A 206 -41.81 29.04 1.10
CA CYS A 206 -42.21 30.29 1.74
C CYS A 206 -43.70 30.57 1.51
N ALA A 207 -44.39 31.06 2.54
CA ALA A 207 -45.80 31.44 2.45
C ALA A 207 -46.05 32.52 1.37
N GLN A 208 -45.08 33.42 1.15
CA GLN A 208 -45.16 34.40 0.07
C GLN A 208 -44.43 33.94 -1.18
N ARG A 209 -45.16 33.87 -2.31
CA ARG A 209 -44.64 33.46 -3.64
C ARG A 209 -43.47 34.32 -4.16
N ARG A 210 -43.26 35.52 -3.60
CA ARG A 210 -42.19 36.46 -3.99
C ARG A 210 -40.89 36.27 -3.19
N GLN A 211 -40.92 35.48 -2.13
CA GLN A 211 -39.76 35.15 -1.31
C GLN A 211 -39.07 33.89 -1.85
N ARG A 212 -37.79 33.71 -1.49
CA ARG A 212 -37.05 32.46 -1.69
C ARG A 212 -36.39 32.06 -0.38
N PRO A 213 -36.39 30.76 -0.03
CA PRO A 213 -35.67 30.29 1.13
C PRO A 213 -34.17 30.37 0.87
N ASP A 214 -33.43 30.82 1.86
CA ASP A 214 -31.97 30.74 1.87
C ASP A 214 -31.55 29.26 1.95
N PRO A 215 -30.63 28.80 1.10
CA PRO A 215 -30.22 27.40 1.05
C PRO A 215 -29.46 26.92 2.30
N ARG A 216 -28.98 27.82 3.14
CA ARG A 216 -28.21 27.51 4.36
C ARG A 216 -29.03 27.69 5.63
N THR A 217 -29.88 28.72 5.70
CA THR A 217 -30.66 29.02 6.91
C THR A 217 -32.14 28.65 6.80
N CYS A 218 -32.61 28.28 5.61
CA CYS A 218 -34.03 28.06 5.28
C CYS A 218 -34.96 29.22 5.65
N THR A 219 -34.41 30.41 5.90
CA THR A 219 -35.18 31.63 6.15
C THR A 219 -35.64 32.23 4.84
N CYS A 220 -36.86 32.76 4.81
CA CYS A 220 -37.46 33.29 3.61
C CYS A 220 -37.09 34.76 3.42
N HIS A 221 -36.44 35.08 2.30
CA HIS A 221 -36.06 36.44 1.97
C HIS A 221 -36.65 36.88 0.63
N CYS A 222 -36.93 38.17 0.49
CA CYS A 222 -37.30 38.74 -0.79
C CYS A 222 -36.13 38.71 -1.77
N ARG A 223 -36.43 38.55 -3.06
CA ARG A 223 -35.41 38.64 -4.11
C ARG A 223 -34.79 40.05 -4.13
N ARG A 224 -33.46 40.13 -4.06
CA ARG A 224 -32.71 41.41 -4.11
C ARG A 224 -33.03 42.25 -5.35
N ARG A 225 -33.33 41.60 -6.48
CA ARG A 225 -33.77 42.28 -7.72
C ARG A 225 -35.08 43.08 -7.55
N SER A 226 -35.97 42.65 -6.66
CA SER A 226 -37.22 43.37 -6.36
C SER A 226 -36.96 44.66 -5.59
N LEU A 227 -36.03 44.62 -4.62
CA LEU A 227 -35.59 45.80 -3.86
C LEU A 227 -35.02 46.87 -4.79
N LEU A 228 -34.05 46.48 -5.64
CA LEU A 228 -33.42 47.40 -6.60
C LEU A 228 -34.44 48.01 -7.57
N ARG A 229 -35.46 47.24 -7.99
CA ARG A 229 -36.52 47.72 -8.87
C ARG A 229 -37.44 48.74 -8.19
N CYS A 230 -37.72 48.60 -6.89
CA CYS A 230 -38.53 49.59 -6.16
C CYS A 230 -37.75 50.87 -5.93
N GLN A 231 -36.48 50.77 -5.51
CA GLN A 231 -35.61 51.92 -5.31
C GLN A 231 -35.41 52.72 -6.60
N GLY A 232 -35.18 52.05 -7.74
CA GLY A 232 -35.08 52.72 -9.04
C GLY A 232 -36.37 53.41 -9.52
N ARG A 233 -37.51 53.14 -8.87
CA ARG A 233 -38.80 53.81 -9.11
C ARG A 233 -39.13 54.87 -8.04
N GLY A 234 -38.21 55.16 -7.11
CA GLY A 234 -38.46 56.06 -5.99
C GLY A 234 -39.53 55.55 -5.01
N LEU A 235 -39.73 54.23 -4.95
CA LEU A 235 -40.72 53.58 -4.09
C LEU A 235 -40.03 52.89 -2.91
N GLU A 236 -40.67 52.89 -1.74
CA GLU A 236 -40.19 52.21 -0.56
C GLU A 236 -40.47 50.71 -0.65
N PHE A 237 -39.46 49.88 -0.39
CA PHE A 237 -39.60 48.43 -0.43
C PHE A 237 -39.83 47.86 0.96
N ASN A 238 -40.93 47.13 1.15
CA ASN A 238 -41.18 46.41 2.40
C ASN A 238 -40.53 45.00 2.34
N PRO A 239 -39.58 44.69 3.24
CA PRO A 239 -38.82 43.44 3.22
C PRO A 239 -39.62 42.21 3.68
N ASP A 240 -40.73 42.38 4.38
CA ASP A 240 -41.56 41.27 4.87
C ASP A 240 -42.60 40.83 3.83
N THR A 241 -43.11 41.78 3.05
CA THR A 241 -44.17 41.55 2.05
C THR A 241 -43.66 41.55 0.61
N CYS A 242 -42.39 41.91 0.39
CA CYS A 242 -41.77 42.07 -0.93
C CYS A 242 -42.55 43.00 -1.88
N ARG A 243 -43.20 44.04 -1.35
CA ARG A 243 -43.99 45.02 -2.12
C ARG A 243 -43.33 46.39 -2.13
N CYS A 244 -43.43 47.08 -3.27
CA CYS A 244 -43.12 48.50 -3.34
C CYS A 244 -44.35 49.31 -2.91
N LYS A 245 -44.18 50.30 -2.04
CA LYS A 245 -45.21 51.28 -1.69
C LYS A 245 -44.73 52.67 -2.09
N LYS A 246 -45.65 53.54 -2.49
CA LYS A 246 -45.35 54.97 -2.66
C LYS A 246 -45.11 55.56 -1.27
N LEU A 247 -44.06 56.37 -1.12
CA LEU A 247 -43.90 57.19 0.07
C LEU A 247 -45.15 58.06 0.18
N ARG A 248 -45.95 57.88 1.24
CA ARG A 248 -46.98 58.87 1.57
C ARG A 248 -46.20 60.11 2.03
N ARG A 249 -46.22 61.17 1.20
CA ARG A 249 -45.94 62.52 1.69
C ARG A 249 -47.12 62.97 2.52
#